data_AF-A0A973ZAF3-F1
#
_entry.id   AF-A0A973ZAF3-F1
#
_cell.length_a   1.000
_cell.length_b   1.000
_cell.length_c   1.000
_cell.angle_alpha   90.00
_cell.angle_beta   90.00
_cell.angle_gamma   90.00
#
_symmetry.space_group_name_H-M   'P 1'
#
loop_
_entity.id
_entity.type
_entity.pdbx_description
1 polymer ?
#
loop_
_entity_poly.entity_id
_entity_poly.type
_entity_poly.pdbx_seq_one_letter_code
_entity_poly.pdbx_strand_id
1 'polypeptide(L)'
;LTLAKDGVDGKKIILYGEGWNFGEVADDARFVQATQKNMAGTGIATFSDRARDAVRGGGPFDEDPGVQGFASGLYTEPNSSKNQGTPAEQKARLLHYQDLIKVGLSGNLAAYRFTDTGGKEVKGSDVDYNGAPAGYAAAPGDALAYADAHDNESLFDALAFKLPTSVSAADRARMQVLAMATAGLSQGPALSQAGTDLLRSKSLDRNSYDSGDWFNAIHWNCADGNGFGRGLPVAADNSSKWPYAKPLLGTVKVGCAQIEGASAAYRDLLRIRTTESAFSLGTAEQVQSKLSFPLSGKEETPGVITMRLGDLVVVFNATPEKQEQRITALAGQGYRLHPVQVSGADPIVKSSSYEAESGTFAVPGRTVAVFSRTP
;
A
#
# COMPACT_ATOMS: atom_id res chain seq x y z
N LEU A 1 -10.37 -32.70 -9.79
CA LEU A 1 -10.49 -31.49 -10.62
C LEU A 1 -9.40 -31.53 -11.69
N THR A 2 -9.68 -32.28 -12.76
CA THR A 2 -8.89 -32.31 -14.00
C THR A 2 -9.77 -31.96 -15.19
N LEU A 3 -9.19 -31.41 -16.26
CA LEU A 3 -9.95 -31.06 -17.46
C LEU A 3 -10.69 -32.27 -18.05
N ALA A 4 -10.04 -33.44 -18.09
CA ALA A 4 -10.60 -34.64 -18.69
C ALA A 4 -11.80 -35.22 -17.94
N LYS A 5 -11.81 -35.13 -16.60
CA LYS A 5 -12.85 -35.73 -15.75
C LYS A 5 -13.93 -34.72 -15.35
N ASP A 6 -13.50 -33.51 -15.01
CA ASP A 6 -14.32 -32.53 -14.29
C ASP A 6 -14.54 -31.24 -15.13
N GLY A 7 -13.94 -31.13 -16.32
CA GLY A 7 -14.03 -29.92 -17.17
C GLY A 7 -13.24 -28.72 -16.65
N VAL A 8 -12.47 -28.88 -15.57
CA VAL A 8 -11.74 -27.79 -14.90
C VAL A 8 -10.31 -28.19 -14.53
N ASP A 9 -9.34 -27.30 -14.72
CA ASP A 9 -7.98 -27.48 -14.19
C ASP A 9 -7.95 -27.06 -12.71
N GLY A 10 -8.14 -28.02 -11.81
CA GLY A 10 -8.16 -27.77 -10.37
C GLY A 10 -6.85 -27.21 -9.81
N LYS A 11 -5.72 -27.40 -10.49
CA LYS A 11 -4.42 -26.84 -10.05
C LYS A 11 -4.35 -25.32 -10.23
N LYS A 12 -5.32 -24.73 -10.94
CA LYS A 12 -5.44 -23.28 -11.14
C LYS A 12 -6.42 -22.62 -10.18
N ILE A 13 -7.11 -23.39 -9.35
CA ILE A 13 -8.02 -22.83 -8.34
C ILE A 13 -7.18 -22.23 -7.22
N ILE A 14 -7.45 -20.97 -6.92
CA ILE A 14 -6.82 -20.21 -5.84
C ILE A 14 -7.82 -20.11 -4.70
N LEU A 15 -7.35 -20.36 -3.47
CA LEU A 15 -8.13 -20.22 -2.25
C LEU A 15 -7.50 -19.14 -1.38
N TYR A 16 -8.34 -18.25 -0.84
CA TYR A 16 -7.93 -17.24 0.11
C TYR A 16 -9.09 -16.83 1.02
N GLY A 17 -8.80 -16.16 2.13
CA GLY A 17 -9.83 -15.68 3.04
C GLY A 17 -9.34 -14.72 4.12
N GLU A 18 -10.23 -14.44 5.06
CA GLU A 18 -10.01 -13.57 6.21
C GLU A 18 -9.57 -14.39 7.44
N GLY A 19 -8.27 -14.45 7.70
CA GLY A 19 -7.69 -15.25 8.78
C GLY A 19 -7.66 -14.56 10.14
N TRP A 20 -8.69 -13.79 10.49
CA TRP A 20 -8.73 -12.99 11.73
C TRP A 20 -8.91 -13.89 12.98
N ASN A 21 -8.18 -13.59 14.07
CA ASN A 21 -8.27 -14.31 15.34
C ASN A 21 -9.16 -13.54 16.34
N PHE A 22 -10.43 -13.94 16.49
CA PHE A 22 -11.41 -13.27 17.35
C PHE A 22 -12.61 -14.17 17.68
N GLY A 23 -13.47 -13.71 18.59
CA GLY A 23 -14.73 -14.39 18.92
C GLY A 23 -14.57 -15.62 19.81
N GLU A 24 -15.57 -16.50 19.81
CA GLU A 24 -15.63 -17.71 20.65
C GLU A 24 -14.67 -18.83 20.21
N VAL A 25 -14.06 -18.68 19.05
CA VAL A 25 -13.08 -19.61 18.46
C VAL A 25 -11.64 -19.11 18.57
N ALA A 26 -11.43 -17.90 19.10
CA ALA A 26 -10.13 -17.27 19.22
C ALA A 26 -9.13 -18.18 19.97
N ASP A 27 -7.86 -18.09 19.58
CA ASP A 27 -6.75 -18.85 20.17
C ASP A 27 -7.01 -20.36 20.20
N ASP A 28 -7.63 -20.87 19.13
CA ASP A 28 -7.96 -22.27 18.92
C ASP A 28 -8.86 -22.88 20.03
N ALA A 29 -9.63 -22.05 20.74
CA ALA A 29 -10.42 -22.45 21.91
C ALA A 29 -11.43 -23.58 21.66
N ARG A 30 -11.84 -23.77 20.40
CA ARG A 30 -12.80 -24.81 19.99
C ARG A 30 -12.21 -25.84 19.04
N PHE A 31 -11.32 -25.41 18.15
CA PHE A 31 -10.62 -26.19 17.13
C PHE A 31 -9.45 -25.35 16.61
N VAL A 32 -8.52 -25.95 15.88
CA VAL A 32 -7.46 -25.21 15.18
C VAL A 32 -8.12 -24.31 14.12
N GLN A 33 -8.23 -23.03 14.42
CA GLN A 33 -8.89 -22.04 13.56
C GLN A 33 -8.01 -21.74 12.36
N ALA A 34 -8.62 -21.43 11.21
CA ALA A 34 -7.94 -20.94 10.01
C ALA A 34 -7.44 -19.49 10.17
N THR A 35 -6.65 -19.21 11.22
CA THR A 35 -6.01 -17.90 11.45
C THR A 35 -4.86 -17.68 10.48
N GLN A 36 -4.45 -16.43 10.26
CA GLN A 36 -3.26 -16.10 9.46
C GLN A 36 -2.03 -16.95 9.81
N LYS A 37 -1.78 -17.16 11.12
CA LYS A 37 -0.71 -18.01 11.62
C LYS A 37 -0.89 -19.47 11.20
N ASN A 38 -2.09 -20.02 11.39
CA ASN A 38 -2.36 -21.43 11.11
C ASN A 38 -2.47 -21.73 9.60
N MET A 39 -2.75 -20.71 8.77
CA MET A 39 -2.83 -20.85 7.30
C MET A 39 -1.46 -20.74 6.60
N ALA A 40 -0.42 -20.26 7.29
CA ALA A 40 0.92 -20.18 6.72
C ALA A 40 1.42 -21.56 6.25
N GLY A 41 1.89 -21.65 5.01
CA GLY A 41 2.39 -22.88 4.39
C GLY A 41 1.32 -23.87 3.92
N THR A 42 0.03 -23.54 4.08
CA THR A 42 -1.08 -24.42 3.61
C THR A 42 -1.38 -24.27 2.12
N GLY A 43 -0.91 -23.18 1.50
CA GLY A 43 -1.26 -22.80 0.12
C GLY A 43 -2.61 -22.06 0.00
N ILE A 44 -3.23 -21.69 1.12
CA ILE A 44 -4.43 -20.84 1.17
C ILE A 44 -4.01 -19.47 1.72
N ALA A 45 -4.23 -18.42 0.93
CA ALA A 45 -3.79 -17.08 1.32
C ALA A 45 -4.73 -16.43 2.35
N THR A 46 -4.20 -15.55 3.19
CA THR A 46 -5.00 -14.70 4.08
C THR A 46 -4.73 -13.23 3.84
N PHE A 47 -5.75 -12.37 3.98
CA PHE A 47 -5.54 -10.91 3.93
C PHE A 47 -4.45 -10.46 4.92
N SER A 48 -3.51 -9.62 4.47
CA SER A 48 -2.49 -8.99 5.31
C SER A 48 -2.85 -7.53 5.61
N ASP A 49 -3.36 -7.30 6.81
CA ASP A 49 -3.75 -6.01 7.40
C ASP A 49 -2.57 -5.09 7.78
N ARG A 50 -1.39 -5.66 8.08
CA ARG A 50 -0.23 -4.89 8.59
C ARG A 50 0.18 -3.74 7.67
N ALA A 51 0.44 -4.05 6.40
CA ALA A 51 0.84 -3.06 5.42
C ALA A 51 -0.31 -2.09 5.08
N ARG A 52 -1.55 -2.58 5.03
CA ARG A 52 -2.75 -1.75 4.83
C ARG A 52 -2.81 -0.61 5.87
N ASP A 53 -2.66 -0.95 7.14
CA ASP A 53 -2.75 0.03 8.23
C ASP A 53 -1.56 0.98 8.26
N ALA A 54 -0.35 0.47 8.01
CA ALA A 54 0.85 1.30 7.91
C ALA A 54 0.76 2.32 6.74
N VAL A 55 0.15 1.92 5.62
CA VAL A 55 -0.06 2.77 4.44
C VAL A 55 -1.12 3.83 4.69
N ARG A 56 -2.30 3.42 5.18
CA ARG A 56 -3.44 4.33 5.41
C ARG A 56 -3.20 5.22 6.62
N GLY A 57 -2.74 4.65 7.73
CA GLY A 57 -2.61 5.30 9.04
C GLY A 57 -3.78 5.04 9.96
N GLY A 58 -3.47 4.78 11.24
CA GLY A 58 -4.47 4.47 12.26
C GLY A 58 -5.15 3.13 12.01
N GLY A 59 -6.32 2.95 12.60
CA GLY A 59 -7.20 1.79 12.40
C GLY A 59 -8.62 2.22 12.01
N PRO A 60 -9.41 1.28 11.44
CA PRO A 60 -10.81 1.54 11.05
C PRO A 60 -11.74 1.88 12.23
N PHE A 61 -11.27 1.64 13.46
CA PHE A 61 -12.03 1.85 14.70
C PHE A 61 -11.61 3.10 15.48
N ASP A 62 -10.63 3.88 14.99
CA ASP A 62 -10.13 5.07 15.67
C ASP A 62 -11.22 6.13 15.80
N GLU A 63 -11.34 6.77 16.96
CA GLU A 63 -12.31 7.86 17.18
C GLU A 63 -12.06 9.05 16.22
N ASP A 64 -10.79 9.43 16.06
CA ASP A 64 -10.35 10.43 15.09
C ASP A 64 -9.90 9.73 13.80
N PRO A 65 -10.65 9.84 12.68
CA PRO A 65 -10.28 9.22 11.42
C PRO A 65 -9.04 9.87 10.77
N GLY A 66 -8.55 11.00 11.30
CA GLY A 66 -7.44 11.76 10.76
C GLY A 66 -6.03 11.22 11.08
N VAL A 67 -5.87 10.15 11.87
CA VAL A 67 -4.53 9.60 12.17
C VAL A 67 -3.83 9.14 10.88
N GLN A 68 -2.64 9.67 10.59
CA GLN A 68 -1.95 9.48 9.31
C GLN A 68 -1.02 8.26 9.31
N GLY A 69 -0.73 7.75 8.11
CA GLY A 69 0.25 6.71 7.82
C GLY A 69 1.22 7.13 6.73
N PHE A 70 1.92 6.15 6.15
CA PHE A 70 2.96 6.36 5.15
C PHE A 70 2.43 7.11 3.91
N ALA A 71 1.28 6.69 3.37
CA ALA A 71 0.69 7.29 2.17
C ALA A 71 -0.33 8.40 2.49
N SER A 72 -0.31 8.94 3.71
CA SER A 72 -1.24 10.01 4.08
C SER A 72 -0.58 11.17 4.83
N GLY A 73 0.75 11.27 4.83
CA GLY A 73 1.49 12.45 5.30
C GLY A 73 1.98 12.43 6.75
N LEU A 74 1.98 11.28 7.44
CA LEU A 74 2.53 11.18 8.80
C LEU A 74 3.96 11.73 8.84
N TYR A 75 4.28 12.62 9.79
CA TYR A 75 5.57 13.33 9.94
C TYR A 75 5.98 14.26 8.79
N THR A 76 5.80 13.86 7.53
CA THR A 76 6.29 14.59 6.35
C THR A 76 5.36 15.70 5.88
N GLU A 77 4.06 15.57 6.15
CA GLU A 77 3.05 16.59 5.86
C GLU A 77 1.88 16.47 6.87
N PRO A 78 2.10 16.81 8.16
CA PRO A 78 1.13 16.55 9.21
C PRO A 78 -0.20 17.30 9.01
N ASN A 79 -1.32 16.64 9.29
CA ASN A 79 -2.65 17.24 9.28
C ASN A 79 -3.02 17.81 10.67
N SER A 80 -4.29 18.20 10.85
CA SER A 80 -4.80 18.80 12.09
C SER A 80 -5.25 17.81 13.18
N SER A 81 -5.07 16.50 12.97
CA SER A 81 -5.43 15.48 13.96
C SER A 81 -4.64 15.66 15.25
N LYS A 82 -5.34 15.64 16.39
CA LYS A 82 -4.71 15.76 17.71
C LYS A 82 -4.08 14.45 18.20
N ASN A 83 -4.42 13.33 17.56
CA ASN A 83 -4.00 11.98 17.96
C ASN A 83 -2.71 11.52 17.23
N GLN A 84 -2.05 12.43 16.51
CA GLN A 84 -0.79 12.17 15.81
C GLN A 84 0.42 12.08 16.74
N GLY A 85 0.37 12.75 17.90
CA GLY A 85 1.51 12.87 18.81
C GLY A 85 2.49 13.96 18.39
N THR A 86 3.60 14.06 19.13
CA THR A 86 4.71 14.99 18.88
C THR A 86 5.44 14.66 17.57
N PRO A 87 6.19 15.59 16.95
CA PRO A 87 6.97 15.30 15.74
C PRO A 87 7.95 14.13 15.90
N ALA A 88 8.51 13.91 17.09
CA ALA A 88 9.40 12.78 17.38
C ALA A 88 8.64 11.45 17.36
N GLU A 89 7.45 11.40 17.98
CA GLU A 89 6.58 10.21 17.96
C GLU A 89 6.05 9.92 16.56
N GLN A 90 5.68 10.96 15.80
CA GLN A 90 5.27 10.82 14.40
C GLN A 90 6.38 10.23 13.54
N LYS A 91 7.62 10.73 13.69
CA LYS A 91 8.79 10.19 12.97
C LYS A 91 9.03 8.73 13.32
N ALA A 92 9.03 8.39 14.61
CA ALA A 92 9.22 7.02 15.07
C ALA A 92 8.14 6.08 14.53
N ARG A 93 6.87 6.51 14.57
CA ARG A 93 5.74 5.76 14.02
C ARG A 93 5.85 5.60 12.50
N LEU A 94 6.23 6.64 11.76
CA LEU A 94 6.42 6.55 10.31
C LEU A 94 7.51 5.55 9.95
N LEU A 95 8.64 5.58 10.63
CA LEU A 95 9.73 4.64 10.37
C LEU A 95 9.34 3.20 10.73
N HIS A 96 8.58 3.01 11.81
CA HIS A 96 8.01 1.70 12.12
C HIS A 96 6.99 1.23 11.04
N TYR A 97 6.15 2.12 10.54
CA TYR A 97 5.27 1.82 9.41
C TYR A 97 6.04 1.48 8.14
N GLN A 98 7.22 2.07 7.90
CA GLN A 98 8.09 1.64 6.80
C GLN A 98 8.56 0.20 6.99
N ASP A 99 8.89 -0.22 8.22
CA ASP A 99 9.25 -1.62 8.49
C ASP A 99 8.08 -2.57 8.24
N LEU A 100 6.85 -2.20 8.64
CA LEU A 100 5.64 -2.98 8.31
C LEU A 100 5.41 -3.08 6.79
N ILE A 101 5.62 -1.99 6.05
CA ILE A 101 5.48 -1.98 4.58
C ILE A 101 6.58 -2.81 3.93
N LYS A 102 7.83 -2.78 4.43
CA LYS A 102 8.92 -3.64 3.94
C LYS A 102 8.60 -5.12 4.14
N VAL A 103 8.04 -5.48 5.30
CA VAL A 103 7.55 -6.84 5.54
C VAL A 103 6.45 -7.20 4.54
N GLY A 104 5.46 -6.31 4.32
CA GLY A 104 4.43 -6.49 3.29
C GLY A 104 4.98 -6.67 1.87
N LEU A 105 5.90 -5.80 1.45
CA LEU A 105 6.57 -5.85 0.13
C LEU A 105 7.33 -7.15 -0.09
N SER A 106 7.87 -7.76 0.97
CA SER A 106 8.53 -9.07 0.92
C SER A 106 7.57 -10.27 0.86
N GLY A 107 6.25 -10.04 0.74
CA GLY A 107 5.24 -11.10 0.77
C GLY A 107 4.81 -11.49 2.18
N ASN A 108 4.97 -10.56 3.14
CA ASN A 108 4.66 -10.74 4.55
C ASN A 108 5.33 -11.96 5.22
N LEU A 109 6.53 -12.32 4.72
CA LEU A 109 7.26 -13.51 5.11
C LEU A 109 7.74 -13.42 6.56
N ALA A 110 7.44 -14.44 7.36
CA ALA A 110 7.90 -14.53 8.74
C ALA A 110 9.43 -14.59 8.83
N ALA A 111 10.07 -15.34 7.92
CA ALA A 111 11.52 -15.61 7.98
C ALA A 111 12.40 -14.61 7.21
N TYR A 112 11.80 -13.68 6.45
CA TYR A 112 12.56 -12.70 5.66
C TYR A 112 13.32 -11.73 6.58
N ARG A 113 14.60 -11.53 6.32
CA ARG A 113 15.50 -10.70 7.13
C ARG A 113 15.83 -9.39 6.46
N PHE A 114 15.84 -8.33 7.24
CA PHE A 114 16.25 -6.98 6.84
C PHE A 114 16.70 -6.18 8.05
N THR A 115 17.31 -5.02 7.81
CA THR A 115 17.67 -4.08 8.88
C THR A 115 16.44 -3.24 9.25
N ASP A 116 15.99 -3.25 10.50
CA ASP A 116 14.87 -2.41 10.97
C ASP A 116 15.25 -0.94 11.12
N THR A 117 14.28 -0.08 11.44
CA THR A 117 14.51 1.34 11.74
C THR A 117 15.51 1.57 12.90
N GLY A 118 15.60 0.62 13.84
CA GLY A 118 16.58 0.63 14.93
C GLY A 118 18.01 0.31 14.49
N GLY A 119 18.22 -0.11 13.25
CA GLY A 119 19.51 -0.54 12.71
C GLY A 119 19.91 -1.97 13.08
N LYS A 120 18.95 -2.80 13.50
CA LYS A 120 19.17 -4.21 13.85
C LYS A 120 18.72 -5.11 12.71
N GLU A 121 19.45 -6.20 12.48
CA GLU A 121 18.92 -7.28 11.63
C GLU A 121 17.78 -7.97 12.37
N VAL A 122 16.61 -8.00 11.74
CA VAL A 122 15.38 -8.61 12.27
C VAL A 122 14.76 -9.52 11.21
N LYS A 123 13.92 -10.47 11.63
CA LYS A 123 13.01 -11.17 10.72
C LYS A 123 11.69 -10.42 10.61
N GLY A 124 10.90 -10.70 9.57
CA GLY A 124 9.55 -10.19 9.45
C GLY A 124 8.65 -10.54 10.64
N SER A 125 8.86 -11.71 11.26
CA SER A 125 8.17 -12.11 12.50
C SER A 125 8.57 -11.33 13.75
N ASP A 126 9.71 -10.66 13.73
CA ASP A 126 10.23 -9.91 14.89
C ASP A 126 9.74 -8.45 14.90
N VAL A 127 9.16 -8.00 13.78
CA VAL A 127 8.53 -6.68 13.67
C VAL A 127 7.15 -6.74 14.33
N ASP A 128 6.92 -5.86 15.31
CA ASP A 128 5.64 -5.78 16.01
C ASP A 128 4.54 -5.20 15.12
N TYR A 129 3.34 -5.74 15.24
CA TYR A 129 2.10 -5.16 14.77
C TYR A 129 1.05 -5.34 15.86
N ASN A 130 0.85 -4.30 16.67
CA ASN A 130 -0.14 -4.29 17.75
C ASN A 130 0.02 -5.47 18.73
N GLY A 131 1.26 -5.85 19.06
CA GLY A 131 1.56 -6.99 19.93
C GLY A 131 1.62 -8.35 19.24
N ALA A 132 1.39 -8.42 17.93
CA ALA A 132 1.51 -9.63 17.12
C ALA A 132 2.67 -9.55 16.11
N PRO A 133 3.24 -10.69 15.67
CA PRO A 133 4.20 -10.70 14.56
C PRO A 133 3.61 -10.09 13.29
N ALA A 134 4.32 -9.15 12.66
CA ALA A 134 3.93 -8.59 11.40
C ALA A 134 4.01 -9.64 10.28
N GLY A 135 5.18 -10.27 10.12
CA GLY A 135 5.40 -11.36 9.18
C GLY A 135 4.90 -12.69 9.74
N TYR A 136 4.00 -13.34 9.00
CA TYR A 136 3.47 -14.67 9.35
C TYR A 136 3.58 -15.69 8.21
N ALA A 137 3.72 -15.24 6.96
CA ALA A 137 3.68 -16.09 5.79
C ALA A 137 4.90 -17.02 5.72
N ALA A 138 4.68 -18.27 5.28
CA ALA A 138 5.78 -19.20 5.00
C ALA A 138 6.27 -19.06 3.55
N ALA A 139 5.36 -18.76 2.63
CA ALA A 139 5.65 -18.44 1.24
C ALA A 139 4.97 -17.13 0.84
N PRO A 140 5.48 -16.39 -0.17
CA PRO A 140 4.86 -15.12 -0.61
C PRO A 140 3.40 -15.28 -1.04
N GLY A 141 3.00 -16.49 -1.44
CA GLY A 141 1.62 -16.84 -1.80
C GLY A 141 0.63 -16.87 -0.62
N ASP A 142 1.10 -16.90 0.64
CA ASP A 142 0.23 -17.08 1.80
C ASP A 142 -0.41 -15.77 2.31
N ALA A 143 0.11 -14.61 1.88
CA ALA A 143 -0.37 -13.30 2.32
C ALA A 143 -0.90 -12.49 1.13
N LEU A 144 -2.19 -12.13 1.20
CA LEU A 144 -2.85 -11.29 0.22
C LEU A 144 -2.70 -9.81 0.61
N ALA A 145 -1.89 -9.08 -0.17
CA ALA A 145 -1.66 -7.65 0.03
C ALA A 145 -2.84 -6.82 -0.46
N TYR A 146 -3.16 -5.72 0.23
CA TYR A 146 -4.21 -4.78 -0.16
C TYR A 146 -4.05 -3.46 0.57
N ALA A 147 -4.59 -2.38 0.00
CA ALA A 147 -4.70 -1.06 0.63
C ALA A 147 -6.17 -0.66 0.89
N ASP A 148 -7.11 -1.35 0.23
CA ASP A 148 -8.54 -1.19 0.38
C ASP A 148 -9.30 -2.45 -0.01
N ALA A 149 -10.52 -2.54 0.47
CA ALA A 149 -11.45 -3.63 0.24
C ALA A 149 -12.88 -3.07 0.23
N HIS A 150 -13.89 -3.93 0.30
CA HIS A 150 -15.29 -3.51 0.26
C HIS A 150 -15.78 -2.97 1.61
N ASP A 151 -15.26 -3.49 2.70
CA ASP A 151 -15.45 -3.05 4.08
C ASP A 151 -14.55 -1.84 4.40
N ASN A 152 -14.92 -1.08 5.42
CA ASN A 152 -14.28 0.19 5.80
C ASN A 152 -14.37 1.26 4.70
N GLU A 153 -13.73 2.41 4.91
CA GLU A 153 -13.69 3.48 3.92
C GLU A 153 -12.92 3.04 2.67
N SER A 154 -13.40 3.46 1.49
CA SER A 154 -12.61 3.39 0.26
C SER A 154 -11.25 4.06 0.46
N LEU A 155 -10.23 3.70 -0.33
CA LEU A 155 -8.90 4.33 -0.19
C LEU A 155 -8.97 5.85 -0.39
N PHE A 156 -9.80 6.34 -1.33
CA PHE A 156 -9.97 7.77 -1.54
C PHE A 156 -10.57 8.46 -0.31
N ASP A 157 -11.60 7.87 0.30
CA ASP A 157 -12.26 8.41 1.48
C ASP A 157 -11.34 8.41 2.71
N ALA A 158 -10.57 7.34 2.89
CA ALA A 158 -9.56 7.26 3.95
C ALA A 158 -8.50 8.36 3.79
N LEU A 159 -8.00 8.56 2.57
CA LEU A 159 -7.07 9.64 2.26
C LEU A 159 -7.74 11.02 2.35
N ALA A 160 -9.05 11.14 2.12
CA ALA A 160 -9.78 12.38 2.31
C ALA A 160 -9.79 12.82 3.78
N PHE A 161 -9.97 11.88 4.72
CA PHE A 161 -9.85 12.15 6.16
C PHE A 161 -8.43 12.51 6.59
N LYS A 162 -7.42 11.88 5.97
CA LYS A 162 -6.06 11.88 6.52
C LYS A 162 -5.10 12.85 5.84
N LEU A 163 -5.26 13.16 4.55
CA LEU A 163 -4.41 14.14 3.88
C LEU A 163 -4.79 15.57 4.31
N PRO A 164 -3.80 16.45 4.58
CA PRO A 164 -4.07 17.85 4.90
C PRO A 164 -4.97 18.53 3.86
N THR A 165 -5.83 19.45 4.32
CA THR A 165 -6.78 20.16 3.45
C THR A 165 -6.10 21.03 2.38
N SER A 166 -4.83 21.38 2.57
CA SER A 166 -4.00 22.09 1.60
C SER A 166 -3.52 21.23 0.44
N VAL A 167 -3.55 19.89 0.56
CA VAL A 167 -3.10 18.97 -0.49
C VAL A 167 -4.04 19.08 -1.70
N SER A 168 -3.45 19.36 -2.86
CA SER A 168 -4.17 19.55 -4.12
C SER A 168 -4.89 18.29 -4.59
N ALA A 169 -5.89 18.44 -5.47
CA ALA A 169 -6.57 17.30 -6.09
C ALA A 169 -5.59 16.37 -6.83
N ALA A 170 -4.60 16.95 -7.54
CA ALA A 170 -3.57 16.21 -8.24
C ALA A 170 -2.70 15.40 -7.27
N ASP A 171 -2.24 16.02 -6.19
CA ASP A 171 -1.42 15.34 -5.18
C ASP A 171 -2.19 14.24 -4.44
N ARG A 172 -3.49 14.44 -4.16
CA ARG A 172 -4.37 13.39 -3.60
C ARG A 172 -4.44 12.17 -4.52
N ALA A 173 -4.58 12.38 -5.83
CA ALA A 173 -4.57 11.30 -6.81
C ALA A 173 -3.20 10.58 -6.86
N ARG A 174 -2.09 11.31 -6.70
CA ARG A 174 -0.75 10.71 -6.60
C ARG A 174 -0.59 9.86 -5.33
N MET A 175 -1.08 10.34 -4.19
CA MET A 175 -1.05 9.58 -2.94
C MET A 175 -1.90 8.30 -3.03
N GLN A 176 -3.03 8.33 -3.74
CA GLN A 176 -3.79 7.12 -4.07
C GLN A 176 -2.93 6.10 -4.84
N VAL A 177 -2.29 6.53 -5.93
CA VAL A 177 -1.42 5.64 -6.73
C VAL A 177 -0.29 5.08 -5.90
N LEU A 178 0.33 5.90 -5.05
CA LEU A 178 1.40 5.47 -4.16
C LEU A 178 0.92 4.43 -3.15
N ALA A 179 -0.23 4.65 -2.51
CA ALA A 179 -0.84 3.70 -1.58
C ALA A 179 -1.13 2.36 -2.29
N MET A 180 -1.75 2.39 -3.46
CA MET A 180 -2.03 1.18 -4.26
C MET A 180 -0.74 0.46 -4.69
N ALA A 181 0.33 1.19 -4.98
CA ALA A 181 1.60 0.62 -5.41
C ALA A 181 2.26 -0.24 -4.32
N THR A 182 2.04 0.06 -3.03
CA THR A 182 2.62 -0.74 -1.94
C THR A 182 2.13 -2.18 -1.95
N ALA A 183 0.85 -2.41 -2.26
CA ALA A 183 0.29 -3.74 -2.49
C ALA A 183 0.60 -4.24 -3.90
N GLY A 184 0.41 -3.39 -4.93
CA GLY A 184 0.59 -3.78 -6.32
C GLY A 184 2.03 -4.19 -6.69
N LEU A 185 3.04 -3.72 -5.97
CA LEU A 185 4.45 -4.06 -6.21
C LEU A 185 5.04 -4.97 -5.11
N SER A 186 4.21 -5.57 -4.25
CA SER A 186 4.67 -6.58 -3.29
C SER A 186 4.95 -7.93 -3.98
N GLN A 187 5.75 -8.77 -3.34
CA GLN A 187 5.72 -10.20 -3.61
C GLN A 187 4.38 -10.79 -3.17
N GLY A 188 3.96 -11.89 -3.79
CA GLY A 188 2.68 -12.53 -3.48
C GLY A 188 1.48 -11.91 -4.18
N PRO A 189 0.25 -12.43 -3.94
CA PRO A 189 -0.97 -11.91 -4.53
C PRO A 189 -1.35 -10.54 -3.94
N ALA A 190 -2.00 -9.71 -4.74
CA ALA A 190 -2.53 -8.42 -4.33
C ALA A 190 -3.99 -8.26 -4.76
N LEU A 191 -4.78 -7.58 -3.94
CA LEU A 191 -6.18 -7.24 -4.20
C LEU A 191 -6.37 -5.72 -4.12
N SER A 192 -7.36 -5.24 -4.87
CA SER A 192 -7.77 -3.84 -4.86
C SER A 192 -9.28 -3.74 -4.98
N GLN A 193 -9.88 -2.76 -4.29
CA GLN A 193 -11.31 -2.50 -4.42
C GLN A 193 -11.65 -2.07 -5.86
N ALA A 194 -12.74 -2.58 -6.42
CA ALA A 194 -13.23 -2.11 -7.72
C ALA A 194 -13.47 -0.59 -7.70
N GLY A 195 -12.86 0.12 -8.66
CA GLY A 195 -12.91 1.57 -8.80
C GLY A 195 -11.85 2.34 -8.00
N THR A 196 -10.96 1.68 -7.26
CA THR A 196 -9.90 2.38 -6.50
C THR A 196 -8.96 3.20 -7.40
N ASP A 197 -8.71 2.72 -8.62
CA ASP A 197 -7.91 3.40 -9.64
C ASP A 197 -8.66 4.56 -10.31
N LEU A 198 -9.99 4.60 -10.15
CA LEU A 198 -10.88 5.71 -10.52
C LEU A 198 -11.14 6.68 -9.36
N LEU A 199 -10.33 6.60 -8.29
CA LEU A 199 -10.50 7.40 -7.08
C LEU A 199 -11.86 7.20 -6.41
N ARG A 200 -12.48 6.01 -6.54
CA ARG A 200 -13.83 5.74 -6.04
C ARG A 200 -14.01 6.19 -4.60
N SER A 201 -15.11 6.88 -4.36
CA SER A 201 -15.60 7.30 -3.06
C SER A 201 -16.98 6.73 -2.79
N LYS A 202 -17.25 6.48 -1.50
CA LYS A 202 -18.57 6.16 -0.95
C LYS A 202 -19.10 7.32 -0.11
N SER A 203 -18.64 8.53 -0.40
CA SER A 203 -18.93 9.74 0.38
C SER A 203 -18.62 9.57 1.87
N LEU A 204 -17.46 8.97 2.17
CA LEU A 204 -16.94 8.71 3.52
C LEU A 204 -17.68 7.63 4.33
N ASP A 205 -18.49 6.78 3.68
CA ASP A 205 -19.14 5.64 4.35
C ASP A 205 -18.14 4.53 4.68
N ARG A 206 -18.04 4.17 5.96
CA ARG A 206 -17.18 3.07 6.43
C ARG A 206 -17.82 1.68 6.33
N ASN A 207 -19.14 1.57 6.20
CA ASN A 207 -19.82 0.27 6.18
C ASN A 207 -21.02 0.30 5.24
N SER A 208 -20.74 0.31 3.95
CA SER A 208 -21.72 0.59 2.91
C SER A 208 -22.55 -0.62 2.44
N TYR A 209 -22.63 -1.70 3.23
CA TYR A 209 -23.26 -2.96 2.83
C TYR A 209 -24.74 -2.81 2.43
N ASP A 210 -25.46 -1.89 3.08
CA ASP A 210 -26.88 -1.57 2.84
C ASP A 210 -27.12 -0.07 2.58
N SER A 211 -26.09 0.63 2.07
CA SER A 211 -26.19 2.06 1.74
C SER A 211 -26.72 2.33 0.32
N GLY A 212 -27.20 1.28 -0.36
CA GLY A 212 -27.80 1.33 -1.69
C GLY A 212 -26.86 1.83 -2.80
N ASP A 213 -27.42 1.99 -4.00
CA ASP A 213 -26.68 2.43 -5.19
C ASP A 213 -26.09 3.83 -5.02
N TRP A 214 -26.79 4.72 -4.30
CA TRP A 214 -26.42 6.12 -4.14
C TRP A 214 -24.98 6.31 -3.62
N PHE A 215 -24.62 5.58 -2.57
CA PHE A 215 -23.29 5.62 -1.95
C PHE A 215 -22.31 4.60 -2.56
N ASN A 216 -22.78 3.49 -3.15
CA ASN A 216 -21.90 2.44 -3.65
C ASN A 216 -21.52 2.55 -5.13
N ALA A 217 -22.13 3.47 -5.89
CA ALA A 217 -21.92 3.60 -7.33
C ALA A 217 -20.44 3.65 -7.74
N ILE A 218 -20.11 2.94 -8.83
CA ILE A 218 -18.84 3.09 -9.54
C ILE A 218 -19.08 3.98 -10.75
N HIS A 219 -18.37 5.11 -10.81
CA HIS A 219 -18.49 6.09 -11.88
C HIS A 219 -17.49 5.78 -12.99
N TRP A 220 -17.97 5.10 -14.04
CA TRP A 220 -17.15 4.74 -15.20
C TRP A 220 -16.86 5.93 -16.12
N ASN A 221 -17.76 6.92 -16.16
CA ASN A 221 -17.53 8.18 -16.85
C ASN A 221 -16.98 9.21 -15.85
N CYS A 222 -15.74 9.63 -16.05
CA CYS A 222 -15.07 10.56 -15.14
C CYS A 222 -15.78 11.92 -14.99
N ALA A 223 -16.61 12.31 -15.98
CA ALA A 223 -17.39 13.54 -15.93
C ALA A 223 -18.46 13.51 -14.82
N ASP A 224 -18.86 12.32 -14.37
CA ASP A 224 -19.79 12.13 -13.26
C ASP A 224 -19.10 12.22 -11.88
N GLY A 225 -17.79 12.46 -11.86
CA GLY A 225 -16.95 12.48 -10.67
C GLY A 225 -16.60 11.08 -10.17
N ASN A 226 -16.25 10.97 -8.90
CA ASN A 226 -15.82 9.72 -8.26
C ASN A 226 -16.78 9.20 -7.17
N GLY A 227 -17.94 9.85 -6.99
CA GLY A 227 -18.91 9.51 -5.93
C GLY A 227 -18.74 10.29 -4.61
N PHE A 228 -17.73 11.14 -4.48
CA PHE A 228 -17.50 11.94 -3.26
C PHE A 228 -18.49 13.10 -3.13
N GLY A 229 -18.82 13.48 -1.89
CA GLY A 229 -19.61 14.69 -1.62
C GLY A 229 -21.13 14.52 -1.81
N ARG A 230 -21.65 13.29 -1.74
CA ARG A 230 -23.08 12.96 -1.97
C ARG A 230 -23.96 13.00 -0.73
N GLY A 231 -23.55 13.80 0.24
CA GLY A 231 -24.16 13.87 1.56
C GLY A 231 -23.40 13.05 2.60
N LEU A 232 -23.80 13.22 3.86
CA LEU A 232 -23.26 12.45 4.96
C LEU A 232 -23.70 10.97 4.82
N PRO A 233 -22.80 10.02 5.08
CA PRO A 233 -23.10 8.59 4.98
C PRO A 233 -24.07 8.14 6.09
N VAL A 234 -24.65 6.94 5.93
CA VAL A 234 -25.75 6.42 6.78
C VAL A 234 -25.40 6.48 8.27
N ALA A 235 -26.34 7.01 9.07
CA ALA A 235 -26.09 7.38 10.46
C ALA A 235 -25.69 6.22 11.40
N ALA A 236 -26.23 5.03 11.14
CA ALA A 236 -26.07 3.85 12.02
C ALA A 236 -24.60 3.56 12.31
N ASP A 237 -23.74 3.63 11.28
CA ASP A 237 -22.32 3.34 11.40
C ASP A 237 -21.41 4.57 11.32
N ASN A 238 -21.92 5.73 10.90
CA ASN A 238 -21.07 6.88 10.55
C ASN A 238 -21.35 8.17 11.33
N SER A 239 -22.44 8.25 12.12
CA SER A 239 -22.84 9.52 12.75
C SER A 239 -21.79 10.10 13.70
N SER A 240 -21.01 9.26 14.37
CA SER A 240 -19.86 9.68 15.19
C SER A 240 -18.74 10.34 14.39
N LYS A 241 -18.65 10.07 13.07
CA LYS A 241 -17.64 10.65 12.16
C LYS A 241 -18.13 11.87 11.40
N TRP A 242 -19.42 12.18 11.44
CA TRP A 242 -19.98 13.33 10.73
C TRP A 242 -19.31 14.68 11.04
N PRO A 243 -18.86 14.97 12.29
CA PRO A 243 -18.11 16.20 12.56
C PRO A 243 -16.82 16.34 11.74
N TYR A 244 -16.14 15.21 11.47
CA TYR A 244 -14.95 15.15 10.62
C TYR A 244 -15.30 15.14 9.13
N ALA A 245 -16.40 14.47 8.75
CA ALA A 245 -16.82 14.32 7.36
C ALA A 245 -17.38 15.61 6.74
N LYS A 246 -18.23 16.33 7.49
CA LYS A 246 -18.94 17.52 7.01
C LYS A 246 -18.03 18.60 6.37
N PRO A 247 -16.88 18.99 6.96
CA PRO A 247 -16.00 19.98 6.33
C PRO A 247 -15.33 19.46 5.04
N LEU A 248 -15.18 18.15 4.87
CA LEU A 248 -14.52 17.54 3.72
C LEU A 248 -15.43 17.45 2.50
N LEU A 249 -16.71 17.10 2.69
CA LEU A 249 -17.68 16.81 1.62
C LEU A 249 -17.88 17.95 0.62
N GLY A 250 -17.64 19.21 1.01
CA GLY A 250 -17.73 20.37 0.13
C GLY A 250 -16.39 20.87 -0.45
N THR A 251 -15.26 20.39 0.08
CA THR A 251 -13.93 20.98 -0.16
C THR A 251 -13.03 20.08 -1.00
N VAL A 252 -13.09 18.76 -0.80
CA VAL A 252 -12.32 17.80 -1.61
C VAL A 252 -13.04 17.56 -2.92
N LYS A 253 -12.36 17.84 -4.04
CA LYS A 253 -12.88 17.66 -5.40
C LYS A 253 -11.81 17.08 -6.31
N VAL A 254 -12.19 16.16 -7.18
CA VAL A 254 -11.35 15.60 -8.25
C VAL A 254 -12.13 15.65 -9.56
N GLY A 255 -11.42 15.80 -10.68
CA GLY A 255 -12.00 15.75 -12.02
C GLY A 255 -11.37 14.68 -12.90
N CYS A 256 -11.75 14.65 -14.18
CA CYS A 256 -11.26 13.67 -15.15
C CYS A 256 -9.73 13.56 -15.19
N ALA A 257 -9.01 14.68 -15.16
CA ALA A 257 -7.55 14.66 -15.17
C ALA A 257 -6.94 13.86 -14.00
N GLN A 258 -7.55 13.91 -12.81
CA GLN A 258 -7.11 13.14 -11.65
C GLN A 258 -7.56 11.67 -11.76
N ILE A 259 -8.81 11.43 -12.12
CA ILE A 259 -9.41 10.09 -12.21
C ILE A 259 -8.72 9.24 -13.28
N GLU A 260 -8.64 9.76 -14.51
CA GLU A 260 -8.01 9.08 -15.63
C GLU A 260 -6.49 8.99 -15.44
N GLY A 261 -5.88 10.02 -14.86
CA GLY A 261 -4.46 10.05 -14.54
C GLY A 261 -4.06 8.99 -13.51
N ALA A 262 -4.84 8.82 -12.45
CA ALA A 262 -4.62 7.78 -11.44
C ALA A 262 -4.75 6.37 -12.03
N SER A 263 -5.81 6.13 -12.83
CA SER A 263 -6.02 4.85 -13.50
C SER A 263 -4.89 4.53 -14.47
N ALA A 264 -4.47 5.50 -15.29
CA ALA A 264 -3.39 5.30 -16.24
C ALA A 264 -2.04 5.04 -15.55
N ALA A 265 -1.70 5.80 -14.50
CA ALA A 265 -0.46 5.61 -13.74
C ALA A 265 -0.44 4.25 -13.02
N TYR A 266 -1.56 3.82 -12.44
CA TYR A 266 -1.63 2.49 -11.80
C TYR A 266 -1.55 1.35 -12.82
N ARG A 267 -2.16 1.49 -14.00
CA ARG A 267 -2.01 0.54 -15.11
C ARG A 267 -0.56 0.41 -15.58
N ASP A 268 0.21 1.49 -15.57
CA ASP A 268 1.64 1.43 -15.87
C ASP A 268 2.40 0.60 -14.82
N LEU A 269 2.10 0.77 -13.53
CA LEU A 269 2.68 -0.06 -12.46
C LEU A 269 2.27 -1.54 -12.57
N LEU A 270 1.00 -1.82 -12.88
CA LEU A 270 0.52 -3.20 -13.12
C LEU A 270 1.20 -3.84 -14.34
N ARG A 271 1.45 -3.05 -15.40
CA ARG A 271 2.23 -3.53 -16.55
C ARG A 271 3.63 -3.92 -16.12
N ILE A 272 4.33 -3.07 -15.36
CA ILE A 272 5.65 -3.41 -14.80
C ILE A 272 5.58 -4.69 -13.98
N ARG A 273 4.65 -4.77 -13.02
CA ARG A 273 4.45 -5.95 -12.16
C ARG A 273 4.30 -7.24 -12.97
N THR A 274 3.53 -7.20 -14.05
CA THR A 274 3.19 -8.39 -14.84
C THR A 274 4.23 -8.76 -15.89
N THR A 275 5.08 -7.83 -16.32
CA THR A 275 6.16 -8.10 -17.29
C THR A 275 7.49 -8.41 -16.62
N GLU A 276 7.74 -7.86 -15.43
CA GLU A 276 8.96 -8.10 -14.66
C GLU A 276 8.82 -9.34 -13.78
N SER A 277 9.45 -10.45 -14.20
CA SER A 277 9.42 -11.73 -13.48
C SER A 277 9.91 -11.64 -12.02
N ALA A 278 10.67 -10.59 -11.69
CA ALA A 278 11.18 -10.35 -10.35
C ALA A 278 10.05 -10.09 -9.32
N PHE A 279 8.84 -9.71 -9.74
CA PHE A 279 7.67 -9.58 -8.85
C PHE A 279 6.92 -10.89 -8.58
N SER A 280 7.37 -12.02 -9.16
CA SER A 280 6.69 -13.32 -9.08
C SER A 280 7.57 -14.41 -8.46
N LEU A 281 8.30 -14.09 -7.40
CA LEU A 281 9.14 -15.06 -6.69
C LEU A 281 8.27 -16.00 -5.86
N GLY A 282 8.46 -17.31 -6.00
CA GLY A 282 7.55 -18.32 -5.45
C GLY A 282 7.93 -18.85 -4.06
N THR A 283 9.10 -18.49 -3.54
CA THR A 283 9.65 -19.04 -2.29
C THR A 283 10.31 -17.95 -1.44
N ALA A 284 10.37 -18.18 -0.12
CA ALA A 284 11.01 -17.26 0.81
C ALA A 284 12.50 -17.08 0.49
N GLU A 285 13.19 -18.13 0.07
CA GLU A 285 14.61 -18.12 -0.30
C GLU A 285 14.85 -17.25 -1.54
N GLN A 286 14.00 -17.38 -2.55
CA GLN A 286 14.07 -16.53 -3.74
C GLN A 286 13.88 -15.06 -3.36
N VAL A 287 12.86 -14.75 -2.55
CA VAL A 287 12.64 -13.37 -2.07
C VAL A 287 13.85 -12.85 -1.31
N GLN A 288 14.36 -13.61 -0.34
CA GLN A 288 15.53 -13.21 0.46
C GLN A 288 16.77 -12.93 -0.41
N SER A 289 16.94 -13.68 -1.51
CA SER A 289 18.11 -13.55 -2.39
C SER A 289 18.02 -12.39 -3.39
N LYS A 290 16.79 -11.94 -3.73
CA LYS A 290 16.56 -10.97 -4.81
C LYS A 290 16.01 -9.63 -4.32
N LEU A 291 15.30 -9.62 -3.19
CA LEU A 291 14.70 -8.45 -2.61
C LEU A 291 15.56 -7.94 -1.45
N SER A 292 15.84 -6.64 -1.42
CA SER A 292 16.51 -6.00 -0.26
C SER A 292 16.12 -4.54 -0.11
N PHE A 293 16.36 -3.98 1.08
CA PHE A 293 16.11 -2.58 1.41
C PHE A 293 17.43 -1.90 1.80
N PRO A 294 18.28 -1.51 0.83
CA PRO A 294 19.67 -1.13 1.08
C PRO A 294 19.86 0.13 1.92
N LEU A 295 18.82 0.98 2.03
CA LEU A 295 18.86 2.22 2.81
C LEU A 295 18.08 2.12 4.12
N SER A 296 17.56 0.93 4.45
CA SER A 296 16.87 0.67 5.72
C SER A 296 17.84 0.73 6.88
N GLY A 297 17.43 1.34 8.00
CA GLY A 297 18.27 1.53 9.18
C GLY A 297 18.05 2.88 9.85
N LYS A 298 18.98 3.26 10.73
CA LYS A 298 18.93 4.51 11.51
C LYS A 298 18.98 5.78 10.66
N GLU A 299 19.54 5.68 9.45
CA GLU A 299 19.70 6.79 8.51
C GLU A 299 18.66 6.76 7.38
N GLU A 300 17.67 5.85 7.46
CA GLU A 300 16.62 5.78 6.44
C GLU A 300 15.85 7.11 6.37
N THR A 301 15.54 7.53 5.14
CA THR A 301 14.78 8.76 4.90
C THR A 301 13.31 8.53 5.30
N PRO A 302 12.76 9.27 6.28
CA PRO A 302 11.36 9.11 6.65
C PRO A 302 10.43 9.52 5.50
N GLY A 303 9.49 8.66 5.16
CA GLY A 303 8.55 8.78 4.05
C GLY A 303 9.09 8.23 2.72
N VAL A 304 10.25 7.55 2.72
CA VAL A 304 10.82 6.95 1.50
C VAL A 304 11.24 5.51 1.75
N ILE A 305 10.74 4.60 0.92
CA ILE A 305 11.21 3.21 0.88
C ILE A 305 11.98 2.99 -0.42
N THR A 306 13.22 2.53 -0.31
CA THR A 306 14.06 2.14 -1.44
C THR A 306 14.23 0.63 -1.43
N MET A 307 13.61 -0.05 -2.40
CA MET A 307 13.62 -1.50 -2.56
C MET A 307 14.48 -1.89 -3.77
N ARG A 308 15.39 -2.83 -3.60
CA ARG A 308 16.01 -3.56 -4.72
C ARG A 308 15.24 -4.84 -4.96
N LEU A 309 15.04 -5.18 -6.22
CA LEU A 309 14.37 -6.43 -6.62
C LEU A 309 15.01 -6.98 -7.90
N GLY A 310 15.95 -7.91 -7.75
CA GLY A 310 16.79 -8.37 -8.86
C GLY A 310 17.58 -7.20 -9.47
N ASP A 311 17.36 -6.93 -10.75
CA ASP A 311 17.96 -5.81 -11.49
C ASP A 311 17.14 -4.52 -11.44
N LEU A 312 16.10 -4.48 -10.59
CA LEU A 312 15.27 -3.30 -10.38
C LEU A 312 15.66 -2.54 -9.11
N VAL A 313 15.46 -1.23 -9.14
CA VAL A 313 15.38 -0.36 -7.96
C VAL A 313 14.01 0.32 -7.99
N VAL A 314 13.21 0.14 -6.94
CA VAL A 314 11.90 0.76 -6.77
C VAL A 314 11.98 1.74 -5.60
N VAL A 315 11.63 2.99 -5.84
CA VAL A 315 11.61 4.04 -4.83
C VAL A 315 10.18 4.51 -4.65
N PHE A 316 9.65 4.33 -3.44
CA PHE A 316 8.36 4.84 -3.01
C PHE A 316 8.61 6.13 -2.24
N ASN A 317 8.49 7.30 -2.88
CA ASN A 317 8.62 8.60 -2.23
C ASN A 317 7.24 9.15 -1.86
N ALA A 318 6.84 9.00 -0.60
CA ALA A 318 5.58 9.52 -0.06
C ALA A 318 5.67 10.97 0.44
N THR A 319 6.88 11.55 0.42
CA THR A 319 7.10 12.93 0.86
C THR A 319 6.60 13.94 -0.19
N PRO A 320 6.28 15.19 0.21
CA PRO A 320 5.92 16.25 -0.72
C PRO A 320 7.06 16.66 -1.68
N GLU A 321 8.31 16.41 -1.28
CA GLU A 321 9.50 16.93 -1.96
C GLU A 321 10.22 15.88 -2.80
N LYS A 322 11.06 16.33 -3.74
CA LYS A 322 12.00 15.45 -4.41
C LYS A 322 12.96 14.85 -3.38
N GLN A 323 13.16 13.53 -3.43
CA GLN A 323 14.10 12.82 -2.57
C GLN A 323 15.22 12.20 -3.40
N GLU A 324 16.42 12.18 -2.82
CA GLU A 324 17.60 11.58 -3.42
C GLU A 324 18.03 10.39 -2.57
N GLN A 325 18.08 9.21 -3.17
CA GLN A 325 18.34 7.94 -2.49
C GLN A 325 19.66 7.38 -3.03
N ARG A 326 20.72 7.51 -2.25
CA ARG A 326 22.07 7.13 -2.67
C ARG A 326 22.42 5.70 -2.24
N ILE A 327 22.56 4.80 -3.22
CA ILE A 327 23.05 3.44 -3.01
C ILE A 327 24.49 3.37 -3.53
N THR A 328 25.47 3.62 -2.66
CA THR A 328 26.90 3.66 -3.05
C THR A 328 27.39 2.39 -3.74
N ALA A 329 26.85 1.23 -3.35
CA ALA A 329 27.15 -0.06 -3.99
C ALA A 329 26.69 -0.16 -5.46
N LEU A 330 25.86 0.78 -5.93
CA LEU A 330 25.43 0.88 -7.31
C LEU A 330 26.14 1.98 -8.10
N ALA A 331 27.06 2.75 -7.50
CA ALA A 331 27.87 3.70 -8.24
C ALA A 331 28.63 3.02 -9.39
N GLY A 332 28.69 3.69 -10.54
CA GLY A 332 29.28 3.21 -11.79
C GLY A 332 28.44 2.16 -12.54
N GLN A 333 27.29 1.73 -12.00
CA GLN A 333 26.36 0.85 -12.73
C GLN A 333 25.48 1.65 -13.69
N GLY A 334 24.91 0.98 -14.69
CA GLY A 334 23.90 1.56 -15.58
C GLY A 334 22.48 1.33 -15.06
N TYR A 335 21.76 2.40 -14.73
CA TYR A 335 20.33 2.36 -14.43
C TYR A 335 19.61 3.48 -15.19
N ARG A 336 18.34 3.24 -15.52
CA ARG A 336 17.44 4.25 -16.07
C ARG A 336 16.02 4.00 -15.57
N LEU A 337 15.18 5.04 -15.65
CA LEU A 337 13.74 4.88 -15.41
C LEU A 337 13.19 3.79 -16.33
N HIS A 338 12.34 2.93 -15.78
CA HIS A 338 11.80 1.76 -16.47
C HIS A 338 11.05 2.21 -17.75
N PRO A 339 11.21 1.51 -18.90
CA PRO A 339 10.64 1.94 -20.19
C PRO A 339 9.13 2.19 -20.16
N VAL A 340 8.39 1.43 -19.36
CA VAL A 340 6.95 1.63 -19.15
C VAL A 340 6.65 3.01 -18.53
N GLN A 341 7.44 3.48 -17.56
CA GLN A 341 7.23 4.81 -16.98
C GLN A 341 7.77 5.93 -17.87
N VAL A 342 8.85 5.69 -18.62
CA VAL A 342 9.36 6.65 -19.63
C VAL A 342 8.30 6.97 -20.68
N SER A 343 7.65 5.92 -21.20
CA SER A 343 6.57 6.03 -22.20
C SER A 343 5.17 6.20 -21.59
N GLY A 344 5.08 6.15 -20.26
CA GLY A 344 3.82 6.07 -19.51
C GLY A 344 3.04 7.38 -19.43
N ALA A 345 1.93 7.34 -18.70
CA ALA A 345 0.98 8.44 -18.64
C ALA A 345 1.38 9.57 -17.68
N ASP A 346 2.10 9.25 -16.61
CA ASP A 346 2.45 10.23 -15.58
C ASP A 346 3.67 11.09 -15.99
N PRO A 347 3.53 12.40 -16.25
CA PRO A 347 4.66 13.24 -16.61
C PRO A 347 5.62 13.50 -15.45
N ILE A 348 5.17 13.38 -14.19
CA ILE A 348 6.01 13.67 -13.02
C ILE A 348 7.06 12.59 -12.85
N VAL A 349 6.69 11.30 -12.88
CA VAL A 349 7.65 10.19 -12.73
C VAL A 349 8.74 10.20 -13.81
N LYS A 350 8.47 10.76 -14.99
CA LYS A 350 9.45 10.89 -16.09
C LYS A 350 10.66 11.78 -15.76
N SER A 351 10.52 12.65 -14.76
CA SER A 351 11.62 13.48 -14.26
C SER A 351 12.52 12.76 -13.25
N SER A 352 12.18 11.51 -12.88
CA SER A 352 13.05 10.69 -12.03
C SER A 352 14.34 10.34 -12.76
N SER A 353 15.47 10.39 -12.06
CA SER A 353 16.79 10.18 -12.66
C SER A 353 17.69 9.31 -11.79
N TYR A 354 18.74 8.79 -12.41
CA TYR A 354 19.81 8.07 -11.75
C TYR A 354 21.14 8.72 -12.12
N GLU A 355 21.95 9.06 -11.12
CA GLU A 355 23.29 9.60 -11.30
C GLU A 355 24.34 8.50 -11.09
N ALA A 356 25.01 8.14 -12.17
CA ALA A 356 25.91 6.99 -12.23
C ALA A 356 27.13 7.16 -11.34
N GLU A 357 27.73 8.34 -11.26
CA GLU A 357 28.97 8.53 -10.49
C GLU A 357 28.74 8.28 -8.99
N SER A 358 27.58 8.68 -8.48
CA SER A 358 27.26 8.61 -7.06
C SER A 358 26.43 7.39 -6.66
N GLY A 359 25.72 6.77 -7.61
CA GLY A 359 24.71 5.74 -7.35
C GLY A 359 23.40 6.33 -6.78
N THR A 360 23.05 7.56 -7.16
CA THR A 360 21.91 8.31 -6.57
C THR A 360 20.67 8.24 -7.44
N PHE A 361 19.55 7.84 -6.87
CA PHE A 361 18.23 7.83 -7.49
C PHE A 361 17.44 9.05 -7.02
N ALA A 362 17.14 9.99 -7.91
CA ALA A 362 16.34 11.17 -7.62
C ALA A 362 14.89 10.93 -8.05
N VAL A 363 13.94 11.07 -7.12
CA VAL A 363 12.52 10.77 -7.34
C VAL A 363 11.65 11.92 -6.85
N PRO A 364 10.75 12.48 -7.70
CA PRO A 364 9.85 13.56 -7.29
C PRO A 364 8.97 13.19 -6.10
N GLY A 365 8.41 14.20 -5.44
CA GLY A 365 7.44 13.99 -4.35
C GLY A 365 6.25 13.15 -4.80
N ARG A 366 5.68 12.39 -3.85
CA ARG A 366 4.46 11.58 -4.05
C ARG A 366 4.54 10.69 -5.30
N THR A 367 5.64 9.97 -5.46
CA THR A 367 5.95 9.24 -6.70
C THR A 367 6.51 7.86 -6.39
N VAL A 368 6.09 6.87 -7.17
CA VAL A 368 6.71 5.54 -7.20
C VAL A 368 7.47 5.41 -8.51
N ALA A 369 8.80 5.38 -8.44
CA ALA A 369 9.67 5.26 -9.60
C ALA A 369 10.33 3.87 -9.61
N VAL A 370 10.26 3.19 -10.74
CA VAL A 370 10.94 1.91 -10.99
C VAL A 370 12.08 2.18 -11.96
N PHE A 371 13.29 1.80 -11.56
CA PHE A 371 14.48 1.86 -12.39
C PHE A 371 14.90 0.44 -12.76
N SER A 372 15.29 0.23 -14.00
CA SER A 372 15.83 -1.04 -14.49
C SER A 372 17.30 -0.88 -14.81
N ARG A 373 18.11 -1.89 -14.45
CA ARG A 373 19.50 -1.95 -14.86
C ARG A 373 19.60 -1.96 -16.40
N THR A 374 20.51 -1.16 -16.93
CA THR A 374 20.86 -1.21 -18.35
C THR A 374 22.11 -2.06 -18.55
N PRO A 375 22.21 -2.79 -19.67
CA PRO A 375 23.42 -3.53 -20.04
C PRO A 375 24.67 -2.66 -20.07
#